data_AF-A0A2E6H7X4-F1
#
_entry.id   AF-A0A2E6H7X4-F1
#
_cell.length_a   1.000
_cell.length_b   1.000
_cell.length_c   1.000
_cell.angle_alpha   90.00
_cell.angle_beta   90.00
_cell.angle_gamma   90.00
#
_symmetry.space_group_name_H-M   'P 1'
#
loop_
_entity.id
_entity.type
_entity.pdbx_description
1 polymer ?
#
loop_
_entity_poly.entity_id
_entity_poly.type
_entity_poly.pdbx_seq_one_letter_code
_entity_poly.pdbx_strand_id
1 'polypeptide(L)'
;MKALLIMAMLFSISCSQYKIETDLNSSKEDVLSSESFLRYSSSRIEKAIKANASLSGVALCHNGEIAKGQELLKKDLEKNKDNPDYWNQVGTCFYLAHQFVKAEYFYQLSIQTANANKIKYAPAHNNLGVIYLRQRHFETAFAEFNQALKIKRSFQTPRYNLAHLYLQFGQNQKALMEFNYLARYAPNDPGILAGIATSYTLLGDLKKALSFFSKIPRKFVSRPDVATHYAMALYLAKDYEKAFLVLKNRQPTQIKAIRKTGKRLLKLIEAELENQKLAQR
;
A
#
# COMPACT_ATOMS: atom_id res chain seq x y z
N MET A 1 12.38 -7.65 -26.36
CA MET A 1 12.57 -6.26 -25.86
C MET A 1 11.30 -5.61 -25.31
N LYS A 2 10.16 -5.60 -26.03
CA LYS A 2 8.89 -4.97 -25.55
C LYS A 2 8.41 -5.50 -24.18
N ALA A 3 8.38 -6.83 -23.97
CA ALA A 3 7.94 -7.44 -22.71
C ALA A 3 8.81 -7.06 -21.48
N LEU A 4 10.12 -6.93 -21.67
CA LEU A 4 11.07 -6.48 -20.64
C LEU A 4 10.83 -5.00 -20.26
N LEU A 5 10.56 -4.15 -21.26
CA LEU A 5 10.22 -2.74 -21.07
C LEU A 5 8.88 -2.57 -20.33
N ILE A 6 7.94 -3.48 -20.57
CA ILE A 6 6.64 -3.57 -19.91
C ILE A 6 6.76 -4.01 -18.45
N MET A 7 7.56 -5.05 -18.17
CA MET A 7 7.82 -5.47 -16.79
C MET A 7 8.52 -4.37 -15.97
N ALA A 8 9.45 -3.63 -16.58
CA ALA A 8 10.08 -2.48 -15.94
C ALA A 8 9.08 -1.38 -15.50
N MET A 9 7.90 -1.30 -16.14
CA MET A 9 6.86 -0.34 -15.75
C MET A 9 6.10 -0.74 -14.49
N LEU A 10 6.00 -2.04 -14.17
CA LEU A 10 5.32 -2.54 -12.98
C LEU A 10 6.09 -2.18 -11.70
N PHE A 11 7.42 -2.18 -11.75
CA PHE A 11 8.28 -1.82 -10.61
C PHE A 11 8.25 -0.33 -10.25
N SER A 12 7.69 0.52 -11.11
CA SER A 12 7.51 1.95 -10.82
C SER A 12 6.30 2.26 -9.95
N ILE A 13 5.43 1.26 -9.72
CA ILE A 13 4.19 1.43 -8.95
C ILE A 13 4.44 0.95 -7.52
N SER A 14 5.27 1.67 -6.74
CA SER A 14 5.41 1.36 -5.32
C SER A 14 4.15 1.83 -4.57
N CYS A 15 3.26 0.90 -4.21
CA CYS A 15 1.99 1.15 -3.52
C CYS A 15 2.12 1.72 -2.08
N SER A 16 3.34 1.91 -1.59
CA SER A 16 3.61 2.36 -0.21
C SER A 16 3.65 3.89 -0.02
N GLN A 17 3.63 4.68 -1.10
CA GLN A 17 3.93 6.12 -1.00
C GLN A 17 2.70 7.03 -0.92
N TYR A 18 1.48 6.52 -1.07
CA TYR A 18 0.31 7.36 -1.29
C TYR A 18 -0.97 6.80 -0.67
N LYS A 19 -1.83 7.69 -0.16
CA LYS A 19 -3.16 7.35 0.35
C LYS A 19 -4.00 6.80 -0.81
N ILE A 20 -4.23 5.49 -0.82
CA ILE A 20 -5.16 4.84 -1.75
C ILE A 20 -6.50 4.75 -1.03
N GLU A 21 -7.46 5.59 -1.44
CA GLU A 21 -8.84 5.48 -0.95
C GLU A 21 -9.39 4.12 -1.32
N THR A 22 -9.77 3.36 -0.29
CA THR A 22 -10.21 1.98 -0.46
C THR A 22 -11.64 1.77 0.00
N ASP A 23 -12.30 2.77 0.60
CA ASP A 23 -13.73 2.76 0.96
C ASP A 23 -14.26 1.36 1.30
N LEU A 24 -13.54 0.71 2.23
CA LEU A 24 -13.85 -0.63 2.70
C LEU A 24 -14.82 -0.48 3.86
N ASN A 25 -15.98 -1.13 3.74
CA ASN A 25 -17.10 -0.98 4.67
C ASN A 25 -16.79 -1.61 6.03
N SER A 26 -15.90 -2.61 6.09
CA SER A 26 -15.57 -3.33 7.33
C SER A 26 -14.09 -3.60 7.53
N SER A 27 -13.67 -3.74 8.79
CA SER A 27 -12.29 -4.13 9.14
C SER A 27 -11.93 -5.56 8.73
N LYS A 28 -12.93 -6.43 8.50
CA LYS A 28 -12.72 -7.80 8.02
C LYS A 28 -12.31 -7.85 6.55
N GLU A 29 -12.55 -6.78 5.80
CA GLU A 29 -12.17 -6.64 4.40
C GLU A 29 -10.84 -5.88 4.22
N ASP A 30 -10.27 -5.34 5.30
CA ASP A 30 -9.04 -4.54 5.27
C ASP A 30 -7.96 -5.17 6.12
N VAL A 31 -6.99 -5.77 5.44
CA VAL A 31 -5.84 -6.44 6.06
C VAL A 31 -4.87 -5.47 6.75
N LEU A 32 -5.03 -4.15 6.54
CA LEU A 32 -4.19 -3.10 7.11
C LEU A 32 -4.90 -2.34 8.24
N SER A 33 -6.09 -2.80 8.64
CA SER A 33 -6.98 -2.12 9.57
C SER A 33 -6.42 -1.92 10.98
N SER A 34 -5.35 -2.63 11.34
CA SER A 34 -4.80 -2.73 12.70
C SER A 34 -3.62 -1.81 13.03
N GLU A 35 -2.99 -1.16 12.05
CA GLU A 35 -1.70 -0.46 12.31
C GLU A 35 -1.74 1.06 12.14
N SER A 36 -2.42 1.56 11.13
CA SER A 36 -2.37 2.98 10.79
C SER A 36 -3.72 3.41 10.26
N PHE A 37 -4.11 4.67 10.48
CA PHE A 37 -5.36 5.15 9.92
C PHE A 37 -5.32 5.41 8.40
N LEU A 38 -4.31 4.87 7.72
CA LEU A 38 -4.01 5.13 6.31
C LEU A 38 -5.05 4.59 5.32
N ARG A 39 -5.97 3.70 5.75
CA ARG A 39 -7.12 3.21 4.95
C ARG A 39 -8.49 3.42 5.61
N TYR A 40 -8.57 4.22 6.67
CA TYR A 40 -9.82 4.36 7.42
C TYR A 40 -10.86 5.09 6.56
N SER A 41 -12.06 4.52 6.50
CA SER A 41 -13.24 5.27 6.07
C SER A 41 -13.46 6.44 7.03
N SER A 42 -14.05 7.53 6.54
CA SER A 42 -14.39 8.71 7.36
C SER A 42 -15.13 8.31 8.64
N SER A 43 -16.01 7.32 8.55
CA SER A 43 -16.75 6.74 9.68
C SER A 43 -15.84 6.21 10.81
N ARG A 44 -14.74 5.51 10.49
CA ARG A 44 -13.84 4.98 11.54
C ARG A 44 -12.99 6.08 12.18
N ILE A 45 -12.55 7.07 11.39
CA ILE A 45 -11.80 8.23 11.90
C ILE A 45 -12.68 9.03 12.85
N GLU A 46 -13.92 9.33 12.45
CA GLU A 46 -14.88 10.04 13.29
C GLU A 46 -15.19 9.31 14.59
N LYS A 47 -15.37 7.98 14.53
CA LYS A 47 -15.58 7.17 15.74
C LYS A 47 -14.37 7.25 16.69
N ALA A 48 -13.15 7.17 16.16
CA ALA A 48 -11.94 7.27 16.96
C ALA A 48 -11.74 8.67 17.57
N ILE A 49 -12.09 9.74 16.84
CA ILE A 49 -12.08 11.11 17.37
C ILE A 49 -13.08 11.25 18.52
N LYS A 50 -14.33 10.81 18.31
CA LYS A 50 -15.44 10.95 19.27
C LYS A 50 -15.30 10.08 20.52
N ALA A 51 -14.53 8.99 20.45
CA ALA A 51 -14.40 8.04 21.55
C ALA A 51 -13.55 8.53 22.75
N ASN A 52 -13.03 9.78 22.73
CA ASN A 52 -12.19 10.35 23.78
C ASN A 52 -11.05 9.38 24.21
N ALA A 53 -10.48 8.71 23.22
CA ALA A 53 -9.61 7.56 23.41
C ALA A 53 -8.14 7.97 23.28
N SER A 54 -7.24 7.08 23.73
CA SER A 54 -5.78 7.18 23.55
C SER A 54 -5.31 7.35 22.09
N LEU A 55 -6.23 7.35 21.12
CA LEU A 55 -6.00 7.47 19.69
C LEU A 55 -6.60 8.75 19.08
N SER A 56 -7.30 9.59 19.85
CA SER A 56 -7.98 10.79 19.31
C SER A 56 -6.99 11.75 18.66
N GLY A 57 -5.79 11.92 19.23
CA GLY A 57 -4.74 12.79 18.67
C GLY A 57 -4.26 12.33 17.30
N VAL A 58 -3.89 11.05 17.16
CA VAL A 58 -3.46 10.49 15.86
C VAL A 58 -4.62 10.43 14.86
N ALA A 59 -5.86 10.19 15.31
CA ALA A 59 -7.05 10.21 14.46
C ALA A 59 -7.30 11.61 13.86
N LEU A 60 -7.14 12.68 14.63
CA LEU A 60 -7.19 14.06 14.13
C LEU A 60 -6.12 14.31 13.05
N CYS A 61 -4.90 13.81 13.26
CA CYS A 61 -3.84 13.91 12.25
C CYS A 61 -4.23 13.21 10.94
N HIS A 62 -4.85 12.03 11.03
CA HIS A 62 -5.35 11.33 9.85
C HIS A 62 -6.55 12.00 9.18
N ASN A 63 -7.34 12.77 9.94
CA ASN A 63 -8.39 13.65 9.42
C ASN A 63 -7.84 14.91 8.72
N GLY A 64 -6.52 15.13 8.75
CA GLY A 64 -5.87 16.33 8.21
C GLY A 64 -5.77 17.48 9.21
N GLU A 65 -6.35 17.35 10.40
CA GLU A 65 -6.25 18.33 11.49
C GLU A 65 -4.95 18.16 12.29
N ILE A 66 -3.82 18.20 11.58
CA ILE A 66 -2.47 17.89 12.09
C ILE A 66 -2.15 18.71 13.34
N ALA A 67 -2.39 20.03 13.32
CA ALA A 67 -2.06 20.91 14.44
C ALA A 67 -2.84 20.54 15.71
N LYS A 68 -4.15 20.28 15.59
CA LYS A 68 -4.98 19.87 16.73
C LYS A 68 -4.56 18.50 17.25
N GLY A 69 -4.25 17.56 16.36
CA GLY A 69 -3.76 16.23 16.74
C GLY A 69 -2.44 16.29 17.51
N GLN A 70 -1.49 17.13 17.06
CA GLN A 70 -0.22 17.35 17.76
C GLN A 70 -0.40 18.04 19.12
N GLU A 71 -1.30 19.01 19.22
CA GLU A 71 -1.60 19.67 20.49
C GLU A 71 -2.19 18.68 21.50
N LEU A 72 -3.11 17.83 21.06
CA LEU A 72 -3.71 16.81 21.92
C LEU A 72 -2.68 15.78 22.39
N LEU A 73 -1.85 15.26 21.48
CA LEU A 73 -0.76 14.35 21.84
C LEU A 73 0.20 15.01 22.85
N LYS A 74 0.53 16.29 22.67
CA LYS A 74 1.39 17.03 23.61
C LYS A 74 0.79 17.11 25.02
N LYS A 75 -0.52 17.33 25.15
CA LYS A 75 -1.22 17.34 26.45
C LYS A 75 -1.16 15.98 27.14
N ASP A 76 -1.17 14.91 26.35
CA ASP A 76 -1.14 13.53 26.82
C ASP A 76 0.27 12.99 27.13
N LEU A 77 1.32 13.80 26.94
CA LEU A 77 2.72 13.39 27.06
C LEU A 77 3.05 12.76 28.41
N GLU A 78 2.81 13.48 29.52
CA GLU A 78 3.24 13.03 30.85
C GLU A 78 2.62 11.71 31.25
N LYS A 79 1.38 11.46 30.80
CA LYS A 79 0.66 10.22 31.08
C LYS A 79 1.17 9.04 30.25
N ASN A 80 1.72 9.29 29.06
CA ASN A 80 1.96 8.26 28.06
C ASN A 80 3.41 8.13 27.58
N LYS A 81 4.36 8.93 28.10
CA LYS A 81 5.78 8.91 27.67
C LYS A 81 6.48 7.56 27.85
N ASP A 82 5.99 6.70 28.73
CA ASP A 82 6.52 5.34 28.93
C ASP A 82 5.82 4.28 28.07
N ASN A 83 4.81 4.67 27.29
CA ASN A 83 4.12 3.78 26.35
C ASN A 83 4.74 3.91 24.95
N PRO A 84 5.30 2.84 24.35
CA PRO A 84 5.85 2.90 23.01
C PRO A 84 4.79 3.25 21.94
N ASP A 85 3.52 2.91 22.14
CA ASP A 85 2.46 3.29 21.21
C ASP A 85 2.30 4.80 21.09
N TYR A 86 2.44 5.54 22.19
CA TYR A 86 2.36 7.00 22.18
C TYR A 86 3.40 7.63 21.25
N TRP A 87 4.67 7.23 21.36
CA TRP A 87 5.72 7.73 20.46
C TRP A 87 5.49 7.32 19.00
N ASN A 88 4.93 6.13 18.77
CA ASN A 88 4.53 5.70 17.44
C ASN A 88 3.40 6.56 16.86
N GLN A 89 2.43 6.97 17.68
CA GLN A 89 1.37 7.89 17.27
C GLN A 89 1.92 9.29 16.96
N VAL A 90 2.83 9.81 17.79
CA VAL A 90 3.53 11.09 17.54
C VAL A 90 4.30 11.02 16.21
N GLY A 91 5.07 9.96 16.00
CA GLY A 91 5.78 9.72 14.74
C GLY A 91 4.84 9.65 13.53
N THR A 92 3.68 8.99 13.69
CA THR A 92 2.64 8.92 12.65
C THR A 92 2.12 10.31 12.29
N CYS A 93 1.85 11.16 13.28
CA CYS A 93 1.40 12.52 13.00
C CYS A 93 2.46 13.35 12.26
N PHE A 94 3.75 13.23 12.63
CA PHE A 94 4.83 13.88 11.87
C PHE A 94 5.00 13.32 10.45
N TYR A 95 4.77 12.02 10.26
CA TYR A 95 4.78 11.40 8.93
C TYR A 95 3.68 11.99 8.05
N LEU A 96 2.46 12.13 8.56
CA LEU A 96 1.33 12.73 7.86
C LEU A 96 1.55 14.23 7.57
N ALA A 97 2.30 14.91 8.45
CA ALA A 97 2.75 16.29 8.23
C ALA A 97 3.93 16.41 7.24
N HIS A 98 4.34 15.30 6.60
CA HIS A 98 5.52 15.21 5.72
C HIS A 98 6.86 15.58 6.37
N GLN A 99 6.94 15.57 7.71
CA GLN A 99 8.15 15.85 8.50
C GLN A 99 8.90 14.55 8.80
N PHE A 100 9.46 13.92 7.76
CA PHE A 100 9.97 12.54 7.83
C PHE A 100 11.13 12.33 8.82
N VAL A 101 12.03 13.30 8.97
CA VAL A 101 13.14 13.21 9.94
C VAL A 101 12.61 13.13 11.38
N LYS A 102 11.59 13.94 11.71
CA LYS A 102 10.95 13.87 13.03
C LYS A 102 10.16 12.57 13.20
N ALA A 103 9.48 12.12 12.16
CA ALA A 103 8.76 10.85 12.20
C ALA A 103 9.71 9.68 12.52
N GLU A 104 10.85 9.61 11.83
CA GLU A 104 11.91 8.63 12.07
C GLU A 104 12.39 8.66 13.52
N TYR A 105 12.72 9.85 14.04
CA TYR A 105 13.13 10.03 15.42
C TYR A 105 12.10 9.47 16.42
N PHE A 106 10.82 9.80 16.25
CA PHE A 106 9.78 9.33 17.18
C PHE A 106 9.48 7.84 17.05
N TYR A 107 9.62 7.25 15.86
CA TYR A 107 9.54 5.78 15.73
C TYR A 107 10.74 5.08 16.39
N GLN A 108 11.94 5.64 16.30
CA GLN A 108 13.10 5.14 17.04
C GLN A 108 12.90 5.26 18.55
N LEU A 109 12.36 6.38 19.03
CA LEU A 109 12.03 6.58 20.43
C LEU A 109 10.95 5.58 20.92
N SER A 110 9.97 5.25 20.07
CA SER A 110 9.00 4.18 20.33
C SER A 110 9.68 2.83 20.56
N ILE A 111 10.63 2.45 19.69
CA ILE A 111 11.39 1.20 19.84
C ILE A 111 12.26 1.22 21.10
N GLN A 112 12.94 2.34 21.39
CA GLN A 112 13.75 2.50 22.59
C GLN A 112 12.91 2.34 23.86
N THR A 113 11.75 3.00 23.91
CA THR A 113 10.79 2.90 25.02
C THR A 113 10.27 1.48 25.17
N ALA A 114 9.94 0.81 24.05
CA ALA A 114 9.53 -0.59 24.06
C ALA A 114 10.62 -1.50 24.64
N ASN A 115 11.87 -1.31 24.23
CA ASN A 115 13.00 -2.10 24.71
C ASN A 115 13.28 -1.86 26.19
N ALA A 116 13.30 -0.59 26.64
CA ALA A 116 13.49 -0.21 28.04
C ALA A 116 12.43 -0.85 28.94
N ASN A 117 11.19 -0.88 28.47
CA ASN A 117 10.04 -1.44 29.20
C ASN A 117 9.77 -2.92 28.89
N LYS A 118 10.67 -3.58 28.13
CA LYS A 118 10.57 -5.00 27.72
C LYS A 118 9.26 -5.37 27.01
N ILE A 119 8.69 -4.43 26.27
CA ILE A 119 7.46 -4.57 25.49
C ILE A 119 7.80 -5.06 24.08
N LYS A 120 7.12 -6.11 23.63
CA LYS A 120 7.19 -6.57 22.23
C LYS A 120 6.33 -5.68 21.34
N TYR A 121 6.94 -4.67 20.72
CA TYR A 121 6.21 -3.64 19.94
C TYR A 121 6.61 -3.62 18.45
N ALA A 122 5.81 -4.27 17.61
CA ALA A 122 6.05 -4.38 16.17
C ALA A 122 5.74 -3.13 15.31
N PRO A 123 4.72 -2.30 15.60
CA PRO A 123 4.30 -1.20 14.70
C PRO A 123 5.39 -0.18 14.35
N ALA A 124 6.24 0.19 15.32
CA ALA A 124 7.28 1.19 15.08
C ALA A 124 8.34 0.72 14.07
N HIS A 125 8.69 -0.58 14.09
CA HIS A 125 9.58 -1.17 13.10
C HIS A 125 8.97 -1.10 11.69
N ASN A 126 7.71 -1.45 11.52
CA ASN A 126 7.06 -1.30 10.21
C ASN A 126 7.04 0.15 9.73
N ASN A 127 6.72 1.09 10.62
CA ASN A 127 6.68 2.51 10.27
C ASN A 127 8.07 3.07 9.90
N LEU A 128 9.15 2.61 10.56
CA LEU A 128 10.53 2.86 10.10
C LEU A 128 10.80 2.24 8.74
N GLY A 129 10.35 1.00 8.50
CA GLY A 129 10.44 0.37 7.19
C GLY A 129 9.79 1.21 6.08
N VAL A 130 8.64 1.83 6.35
CA VAL A 130 7.98 2.78 5.43
C VAL A 130 8.83 4.04 5.20
N ILE A 131 9.42 4.62 6.25
CA ILE A 131 10.35 5.76 6.13
C ILE A 131 11.53 5.41 5.21
N TYR A 132 12.22 4.32 5.49
CA TYR A 132 13.39 3.89 4.71
C TYR A 132 13.03 3.56 3.26
N LEU A 133 11.86 2.97 3.04
CA LEU A 133 11.39 2.70 1.69
C LEU A 133 11.10 3.99 0.91
N ARG A 134 10.62 5.06 1.57
CA ARG A 134 10.49 6.38 0.95
C ARG A 134 11.84 7.02 0.64
N GLN A 135 12.83 6.84 1.51
CA GLN A 135 14.21 7.27 1.32
C GLN A 135 14.97 6.41 0.31
N ARG A 136 14.35 5.33 -0.22
CA ARG A 136 14.96 4.33 -1.11
C ARG A 136 16.07 3.50 -0.46
N HIS A 137 16.13 3.45 0.86
CA HIS A 137 16.99 2.55 1.62
C HIS A 137 16.31 1.18 1.74
N PHE A 138 16.26 0.45 0.62
CA PHE A 138 15.42 -0.75 0.50
C PHE A 138 15.87 -1.91 1.38
N GLU A 139 17.17 -2.09 1.58
CA GLU A 139 17.71 -3.13 2.46
C GLU A 139 17.31 -2.89 3.92
N THR A 140 17.46 -1.64 4.38
CA THR A 140 17.02 -1.22 5.71
C THR A 140 15.51 -1.38 5.88
N ALA A 141 14.72 -1.01 4.86
CA ALA A 141 13.28 -1.24 4.88
C ALA A 141 12.93 -2.73 5.02
N PHE A 142 13.59 -3.61 4.26
CA PHE A 142 13.45 -5.06 4.39
C PHE A 142 13.77 -5.54 5.81
N ALA A 143 14.87 -5.06 6.40
CA ALA A 143 15.28 -5.44 7.75
C ALA A 143 14.22 -5.05 8.78
N GLU A 144 13.71 -3.81 8.71
CA GLU A 144 12.70 -3.30 9.62
C GLU A 144 11.37 -4.05 9.52
N PHE A 145 10.87 -4.32 8.31
CA PHE A 145 9.66 -5.14 8.15
C PHE A 145 9.84 -6.56 8.71
N ASN A 146 11.03 -7.15 8.52
CA ASN A 146 11.33 -8.47 9.09
C ASN A 146 11.42 -8.44 10.62
N GLN A 147 11.94 -7.36 11.23
CA GLN A 147 11.91 -7.21 12.69
C GLN A 147 10.46 -7.13 13.20
N ALA A 148 9.59 -6.38 12.54
CA ALA A 148 8.17 -6.32 12.89
C ALA A 148 7.53 -7.73 12.86
N LEU A 149 7.84 -8.55 11.86
CA LEU A 149 7.36 -9.94 11.76
C LEU A 149 8.01 -10.90 12.75
N LYS A 150 9.27 -10.65 13.17
CA LYS A 150 9.93 -11.41 14.23
C LYS A 150 9.25 -11.17 15.58
N ILE A 151 8.84 -9.93 15.85
CA ILE A 151 8.11 -9.55 17.06
C ILE A 151 6.69 -10.09 17.04
N LYS A 152 5.98 -9.93 15.90
CA LYS A 152 4.59 -10.36 15.72
C LYS A 152 4.41 -11.03 14.36
N ARG A 153 4.50 -12.36 14.32
CA ARG A 153 4.43 -13.15 13.07
C ARG A 153 3.11 -12.99 12.30
N SER A 154 2.01 -12.79 13.02
CA SER A 154 0.67 -12.56 12.46
C SER A 154 0.43 -11.11 12.02
N PHE A 155 1.43 -10.24 12.11
CA PHE A 155 1.27 -8.84 11.73
C PHE A 155 1.17 -8.70 10.21
N GLN A 156 0.03 -8.22 9.75
CA GLN A 156 -0.32 -8.24 8.34
C GLN A 156 0.35 -7.12 7.54
N THR A 157 0.45 -5.91 8.09
CA THR A 157 0.99 -4.77 7.32
C THR A 157 2.43 -4.94 6.85
N PRO A 158 3.38 -5.41 7.68
CA PRO A 158 4.75 -5.61 7.19
C PRO A 158 4.80 -6.65 6.06
N ARG A 159 3.93 -7.67 6.08
CA ARG A 159 3.81 -8.63 4.97
C ARG A 159 3.33 -7.96 3.69
N TYR A 160 2.33 -7.09 3.79
CA TYR A 160 1.84 -6.34 2.64
C TYR A 160 2.95 -5.45 2.04
N ASN A 161 3.70 -4.75 2.89
CA ASN A 161 4.82 -3.92 2.48
C ASN A 161 5.94 -4.75 1.84
N LEU A 162 6.29 -5.89 2.45
CA LEU A 162 7.26 -6.85 1.90
C LEU A 162 6.81 -7.44 0.57
N ALA A 163 5.53 -7.77 0.41
CA ALA A 163 4.99 -8.31 -0.84
C ALA A 163 5.19 -7.33 -2.00
N HIS A 164 4.89 -6.04 -1.78
CA HIS A 164 5.15 -4.99 -2.77
C HIS A 164 6.64 -4.78 -3.04
N LEU A 165 7.49 -4.87 -2.01
CA LEU A 165 8.92 -4.76 -2.18
C LEU A 165 9.50 -5.96 -2.96
N TYR A 166 9.00 -7.16 -2.72
CA TYR A 166 9.34 -8.35 -3.49
C TYR A 166 8.91 -8.21 -4.95
N LEU A 167 7.72 -7.67 -5.23
CA LEU A 167 7.32 -7.32 -6.60
C LEU A 167 8.32 -6.34 -7.20
N GLN A 168 8.66 -5.25 -6.51
CA GLN A 168 9.58 -4.23 -7.01
C GLN A 168 10.96 -4.79 -7.42
N PHE A 169 11.44 -5.82 -6.72
CA PHE A 169 12.72 -6.47 -7.00
C PHE A 169 12.60 -7.79 -7.78
N GLY A 170 11.46 -8.04 -8.43
CA GLY A 170 11.25 -9.20 -9.29
C GLY A 170 11.16 -10.55 -8.55
N GLN A 171 11.08 -10.53 -7.21
CA GLN A 171 10.89 -11.73 -6.37
C GLN A 171 9.42 -12.15 -6.35
N ASN A 172 8.83 -12.33 -7.53
CA ASN A 172 7.38 -12.47 -7.75
C ASN A 172 6.77 -13.67 -7.01
N GLN A 173 7.52 -14.78 -6.89
CA GLN A 173 7.08 -15.95 -6.14
C GLN A 173 6.92 -15.66 -4.64
N LYS A 174 7.85 -14.89 -4.05
CA LYS A 174 7.78 -14.49 -2.64
C LYS A 174 6.64 -13.49 -2.41
N ALA A 175 6.46 -12.55 -3.32
CA ALA A 175 5.32 -11.64 -3.29
C ALA A 175 3.99 -12.41 -3.30
N LEU A 176 3.84 -13.39 -4.20
CA LEU A 176 2.66 -14.23 -4.28
C LEU A 176 2.40 -15.00 -2.98
N MET A 177 3.45 -15.53 -2.34
CA MET A 177 3.32 -16.21 -1.04
C MET A 177 2.78 -15.26 0.05
N GLU A 178 3.33 -14.05 0.16
CA GLU A 178 2.87 -13.06 1.15
C GLU A 178 1.44 -12.59 0.86
N PHE A 179 1.08 -12.32 -0.40
CA PHE A 179 -0.29 -11.96 -0.74
C PHE A 179 -1.29 -13.09 -0.49
N ASN A 180 -0.92 -14.35 -0.78
CA ASN A 180 -1.77 -15.50 -0.46
C ASN A 180 -1.96 -15.70 1.05
N TYR A 181 -0.93 -15.39 1.86
CA TYR A 181 -1.08 -15.37 3.32
C TYR A 181 -2.11 -14.32 3.75
N LEU A 182 -2.02 -13.10 3.21
CA LEU A 182 -2.94 -12.00 3.50
C LEU A 182 -4.37 -12.28 3.04
N ALA A 183 -4.55 -12.96 1.91
CA ALA A 183 -5.86 -13.35 1.38
C ALA A 183 -6.62 -14.32 2.31
N ARG A 184 -5.95 -15.03 3.22
CA ARG A 184 -6.63 -15.85 4.23
C ARG A 184 -7.40 -15.01 5.26
N TYR A 185 -7.02 -13.76 5.43
CA TYR A 185 -7.64 -12.83 6.39
C TYR A 185 -8.62 -11.88 5.71
N ALA A 186 -8.27 -11.40 4.52
CA ALA A 186 -9.10 -10.48 3.74
C ALA A 186 -9.18 -10.96 2.27
N PRO A 187 -9.94 -12.03 1.98
CA PRO A 187 -9.98 -12.65 0.66
C PRO A 187 -10.55 -11.74 -0.43
N ASN A 188 -11.32 -10.71 -0.04
CA ASN A 188 -11.97 -9.77 -0.93
C ASN A 188 -11.30 -8.39 -0.95
N ASP A 189 -10.15 -8.20 -0.26
CA ASP A 189 -9.43 -6.92 -0.31
C ASP A 189 -8.92 -6.67 -1.74
N PRO A 190 -9.36 -5.58 -2.40
CA PRO A 190 -8.96 -5.29 -3.78
C PRO A 190 -7.45 -5.13 -3.95
N GLY A 191 -6.73 -4.62 -2.95
CA GLY A 191 -5.28 -4.51 -2.94
C GLY A 191 -4.60 -5.87 -2.91
N ILE A 192 -5.14 -6.82 -2.15
CA ILE A 192 -4.63 -8.20 -2.09
C ILE A 192 -4.91 -8.94 -3.39
N LEU A 193 -6.15 -8.89 -3.90
CA LEU A 193 -6.51 -9.51 -5.17
C LEU A 193 -5.65 -8.95 -6.32
N ALA A 194 -5.45 -7.63 -6.37
CA ALA A 194 -4.57 -7.00 -7.34
C ALA A 194 -3.10 -7.40 -7.16
N GLY A 195 -2.61 -7.56 -5.92
CA GLY A 195 -1.25 -8.03 -5.65
C GLY A 195 -1.02 -9.46 -6.12
N ILE A 196 -1.98 -10.37 -5.88
CA ILE A 196 -1.96 -11.75 -6.40
C ILE A 196 -2.00 -11.76 -7.92
N ALA A 197 -2.94 -11.04 -8.52
CA ALA A 197 -3.08 -10.95 -9.97
C ALA A 197 -1.80 -10.41 -10.63
N THR A 198 -1.24 -9.34 -10.07
CA THR A 198 0.04 -8.75 -10.52
C THR A 198 1.19 -9.74 -10.41
N SER A 199 1.26 -10.50 -9.32
CA SER A 199 2.29 -11.54 -9.14
C SER A 199 2.19 -12.60 -10.24
N TYR A 200 0.97 -13.07 -10.57
CA TYR A 200 0.76 -14.01 -11.67
C TYR A 200 1.09 -13.41 -13.04
N THR A 201 0.75 -12.13 -13.29
CA THR A 201 1.13 -11.42 -14.51
C THR A 201 2.64 -11.45 -14.71
N LEU A 202 3.40 -11.15 -13.65
CA LEU A 202 4.86 -11.12 -13.67
C LEU A 202 5.50 -12.52 -13.72
N LEU A 203 4.78 -13.57 -13.32
CA LEU A 203 5.16 -14.96 -13.49
C LEU A 203 4.76 -15.53 -14.88
N GLY A 204 4.03 -14.76 -15.68
CA GLY A 204 3.56 -15.17 -17.01
C GLY A 204 2.27 -16.02 -17.02
N ASP A 205 1.69 -16.32 -15.85
CA ASP A 205 0.40 -17.04 -15.76
C ASP A 205 -0.77 -16.07 -15.95
N LEU A 206 -0.94 -15.61 -17.19
CA LEU A 206 -1.94 -14.61 -17.55
C LEU A 206 -3.37 -15.10 -17.30
N LYS A 207 -3.62 -16.41 -17.42
CA LYS A 207 -4.93 -17.01 -17.14
C LYS A 207 -5.32 -16.81 -15.69
N LYS A 208 -4.42 -17.11 -14.73
CA LYS A 208 -4.69 -16.84 -13.31
C LYS A 208 -4.73 -15.35 -13.02
N ALA A 209 -3.85 -14.56 -13.60
CA ALA A 209 -3.84 -13.11 -13.41
C ALA A 209 -5.21 -12.50 -13.73
N LEU A 210 -5.76 -12.76 -14.92
CA LEU A 210 -7.06 -12.25 -15.35
C LEU A 210 -8.21 -12.79 -14.48
N SER A 211 -8.14 -14.05 -14.03
CA SER A 211 -9.12 -14.62 -13.09
C SER A 211 -9.13 -13.92 -11.73
N PHE A 212 -7.98 -13.48 -11.22
CA PHE A 212 -7.93 -12.70 -9.98
C PHE A 212 -8.37 -11.25 -10.19
N PHE A 213 -8.01 -10.61 -11.30
CA PHE A 213 -8.53 -9.28 -11.63
C PHE A 213 -10.06 -9.27 -11.76
N SER A 214 -10.68 -10.31 -12.32
CA SER A 214 -12.13 -10.39 -12.44
C SER A 214 -12.87 -10.55 -11.11
N LYS A 215 -12.18 -10.96 -10.03
CA LYS A 215 -12.74 -11.04 -8.67
C LYS A 215 -12.77 -9.69 -7.96
N ILE A 216 -12.05 -8.69 -8.48
CA ILE A 216 -12.01 -7.36 -7.87
C ILE A 216 -13.38 -6.69 -8.02
N PRO A 217 -14.00 -6.18 -6.94
CA PRO A 217 -15.31 -5.53 -7.04
C PRO A 217 -15.28 -4.36 -8.03
N ARG A 218 -16.34 -4.22 -8.83
CA ARG A 218 -16.41 -3.25 -9.95
C ARG A 218 -16.02 -1.82 -9.54
N LYS A 219 -16.42 -1.37 -8.34
CA LYS A 219 -16.09 -0.02 -7.83
C LYS A 219 -14.58 0.24 -7.67
N PHE A 220 -13.76 -0.81 -7.58
CA PHE A 220 -12.31 -0.72 -7.43
C PHE A 220 -11.53 -0.99 -8.70
N VAL A 221 -12.18 -1.46 -9.78
CA VAL A 221 -11.50 -1.76 -11.05
C VAL A 221 -10.90 -0.49 -11.67
N SER A 222 -11.56 0.66 -11.49
CA SER A 222 -11.07 1.96 -11.98
C SER A 222 -10.00 2.59 -11.08
N ARG A 223 -9.70 2.00 -9.91
CA ARG A 223 -8.67 2.51 -8.99
C ARG A 223 -7.33 2.60 -9.73
N PRO A 224 -6.56 3.70 -9.61
CA PRO A 224 -5.46 3.96 -10.52
C PRO A 224 -4.40 2.87 -10.61
N ASP A 225 -4.02 2.28 -9.48
CA ASP A 225 -3.11 1.14 -9.39
C ASP A 225 -3.73 -0.12 -10.01
N VAL A 226 -4.96 -0.49 -9.61
CA VAL A 226 -5.67 -1.69 -10.10
C VAL A 226 -5.85 -1.64 -11.61
N ALA A 227 -6.42 -0.56 -12.13
CA ALA A 227 -6.69 -0.41 -13.55
C ALA A 227 -5.40 -0.50 -14.38
N THR A 228 -4.30 0.08 -13.89
CA THR A 228 -3.01 0.03 -14.60
C THR A 228 -2.46 -1.39 -14.67
N HIS A 229 -2.52 -2.14 -13.57
CA HIS A 229 -2.05 -3.53 -13.53
C HIS A 229 -2.98 -4.46 -14.33
N TYR A 230 -4.28 -4.23 -14.28
CA TYR A 230 -5.25 -5.04 -15.01
C TYR A 230 -5.13 -4.81 -16.52
N ALA A 231 -5.06 -3.54 -16.96
CA ALA A 231 -4.80 -3.21 -18.35
C ALA A 231 -3.48 -3.81 -18.84
N MET A 232 -2.46 -3.88 -17.97
CA MET A 232 -1.19 -4.53 -18.30
C MET A 232 -1.35 -6.04 -18.55
N ALA A 233 -2.07 -6.74 -17.67
CA ALA A 233 -2.34 -8.16 -17.84
C ALA A 233 -3.14 -8.45 -19.11
N LEU A 234 -4.15 -7.62 -19.42
CA LEU A 234 -4.93 -7.70 -20.65
C LEU A 234 -4.07 -7.44 -21.89
N TYR A 235 -3.20 -6.42 -21.85
CA TYR A 235 -2.25 -6.15 -22.93
C TYR A 235 -1.32 -7.34 -23.19
N LEU A 236 -0.75 -7.94 -22.14
CA LEU A 236 0.11 -9.12 -22.28
C LEU A 236 -0.67 -10.35 -22.79
N ALA A 237 -1.97 -10.44 -22.46
CA ALA A 237 -2.88 -11.44 -23.00
C ALA A 237 -3.37 -11.13 -24.42
N LYS A 238 -2.91 -10.02 -25.02
CA LYS A 238 -3.30 -9.52 -26.36
C LYS A 238 -4.77 -9.09 -26.47
N ASP A 239 -5.45 -8.87 -25.35
CA ASP A 239 -6.81 -8.32 -25.30
C ASP A 239 -6.72 -6.78 -25.24
N TYR A 240 -6.26 -6.19 -26.34
CA TYR A 240 -5.93 -4.77 -26.42
C TYR A 240 -7.16 -3.87 -26.29
N GLU A 241 -8.32 -4.31 -26.79
CA GLU A 241 -9.58 -3.56 -26.67
C GLU A 241 -10.00 -3.41 -25.21
N LYS A 242 -10.02 -4.50 -24.45
CA LYS A 242 -10.34 -4.41 -23.01
C LYS A 242 -9.26 -3.67 -22.24
N ALA A 243 -7.98 -3.86 -22.58
CA ALA A 243 -6.89 -3.11 -21.96
C ALA A 243 -7.08 -1.59 -22.13
N PHE A 244 -7.46 -1.15 -23.33
CA PHE A 244 -7.76 0.25 -23.63
C PHE A 244 -8.93 0.77 -22.79
N LEU A 245 -10.05 0.04 -22.76
CA LEU A 245 -11.25 0.44 -22.01
C LEU A 245 -10.98 0.56 -20.50
N VAL A 246 -10.28 -0.41 -19.91
CA VAL A 246 -9.92 -0.38 -18.48
C VAL A 246 -9.06 0.85 -18.18
N LEU A 247 -8.07 1.14 -19.01
CA LEU A 247 -7.15 2.24 -18.78
C LEU A 247 -7.78 3.62 -19.06
N LYS A 248 -8.71 3.71 -20.02
CA LYS A 248 -9.49 4.92 -20.32
C LYS A 248 -10.45 5.27 -19.19
N ASN A 249 -11.06 4.27 -18.56
CA ASN A 249 -12.00 4.45 -17.44
C ASN A 249 -11.30 4.56 -16.07
N ARG A 250 -9.96 4.59 -16.05
CA ARG A 250 -9.17 4.73 -14.82
C ARG A 250 -9.38 6.10 -14.18
N GLN A 251 -9.56 6.12 -12.87
CA GLN A 251 -9.63 7.37 -12.10
C GLN A 251 -8.32 8.19 -12.19
N PRO A 252 -8.40 9.52 -12.07
CA PRO A 252 -7.21 10.36 -11.96
C PRO A 252 -6.34 9.98 -10.76
N THR A 253 -5.04 10.25 -10.85
CA THR A 253 -4.11 10.04 -9.74
C THR A 253 -3.04 11.12 -9.70
N GLN A 254 -2.71 11.56 -8.48
CA GLN A 254 -1.58 12.45 -8.23
C GLN A 254 -0.25 11.67 -8.18
N ILE A 255 -0.30 10.33 -8.17
CA ILE A 255 0.86 9.46 -8.11
C ILE A 255 1.60 9.52 -9.44
N LYS A 256 2.69 10.31 -9.49
CA LYS A 256 3.45 10.59 -10.71
C LYS A 256 3.85 9.32 -11.45
N ALA A 257 4.23 8.27 -10.72
CA ALA A 257 4.65 7.01 -11.32
C ALA A 257 3.49 6.25 -11.99
N ILE A 258 2.37 6.02 -11.30
CA ILE A 258 1.16 5.39 -11.89
C ILE A 258 0.65 6.20 -13.08
N ARG A 259 0.65 7.54 -12.98
CA ARG A 259 0.25 8.42 -14.09
C ARG A 259 1.17 8.24 -15.30
N LYS A 260 2.49 8.26 -15.09
CA LYS A 260 3.51 8.08 -16.16
C LYS A 260 3.40 6.70 -16.81
N THR A 261 3.25 5.66 -16.00
CA THR A 261 3.12 4.27 -16.46
C THR A 261 1.84 4.07 -17.25
N GLY A 262 0.69 4.54 -16.74
CA GLY A 262 -0.56 4.47 -17.50
C GLY A 262 -0.49 5.21 -18.83
N LYS A 263 0.11 6.41 -18.89
CA LYS A 263 0.28 7.13 -20.17
C LYS A 263 1.13 6.34 -21.17
N ARG A 264 2.19 5.68 -20.71
CA ARG A 264 3.05 4.85 -21.58
C ARG A 264 2.33 3.61 -22.07
N LEU A 265 1.63 2.91 -21.17
CA LEU A 265 0.85 1.73 -21.50
C LEU A 265 -0.26 2.04 -22.50
N LEU A 266 -0.96 3.17 -22.34
CA LEU A 266 -2.02 3.60 -23.26
C LEU A 266 -1.50 3.74 -24.69
N LYS A 267 -0.35 4.40 -24.87
CA LYS A 267 0.30 4.55 -26.19
C LYS A 267 0.66 3.20 -26.82
N LEU A 268 1.11 2.23 -26.02
CA LEU A 268 1.41 0.89 -26.53
C LEU A 268 0.15 0.16 -26.97
N ILE A 269 -0.94 0.27 -26.19
CA ILE A 269 -2.23 -0.33 -26.53
C ILE A 269 -2.77 0.28 -27.84
N GLU A 270 -2.75 1.62 -27.96
CA GLU A 270 -3.22 2.34 -29.15
C GLU A 270 -2.45 1.90 -30.41
N ALA A 271 -1.13 1.77 -30.32
CA ALA A 271 -0.30 1.30 -31.44
C ALA A 271 -0.65 -0.14 -31.87
N GLU A 272 -0.89 -1.06 -30.93
CA GLU A 272 -1.27 -2.44 -31.28
C GLU A 272 -2.69 -2.51 -31.88
N LEU A 273 -3.63 -1.67 -31.41
CA LEU A 273 -4.97 -1.56 -32.01
C LEU A 273 -4.93 -1.00 -33.44
N GLU A 274 -4.07 -0.02 -33.71
CA GLU A 274 -3.85 0.49 -35.08
C GLU A 274 -3.28 -0.58 -35.99
N ASN A 275 -2.27 -1.32 -35.53
CA ASN A 275 -1.68 -2.43 -36.30
C ASN A 275 -2.72 -3.51 -36.63
N GLN A 276 -3.61 -3.85 -35.70
CA GLN A 276 -4.68 -4.82 -35.95
C GLN A 276 -5.67 -4.35 -37.01
N LYS A 277 -6.03 -3.05 -37.01
CA LYS A 277 -6.89 -2.47 -38.05
C LYS A 277 -6.24 -2.49 -39.43
N LEU A 278 -4.93 -2.24 -39.50
CA LEU A 278 -4.18 -2.27 -40.75
C LEU A 278 -4.05 -3.70 -41.30
N ALA A 279 -3.89 -4.71 -40.43
CA ALA A 279 -3.80 -6.11 -40.83
C ALA A 279 -5.14 -6.73 -41.29
N GLN A 280 -6.27 -6.05 -41.03
CA GLN A 280 -7.61 -6.47 -41.44
C GLN A 280 -8.07 -5.79 -42.75
N ARG A 281 -7.25 -4.91 -43.33
CA ARG A 281 -7.46 -4.26 -44.62
C ARG A 281 -6.64 -4.95 -45.70
#